data_AF-A0A914W6S6-F1
#
_entry.id   AF-A0A914W6S6-F1
#
_cell.length_a   1.000
_cell.length_b   1.000
_cell.length_c   1.000
_cell.angle_alpha   90.00
_cell.angle_beta   90.00
_cell.angle_gamma   90.00
#
_symmetry.space_group_name_H-M   'P 1'
#
loop_
_entity.id
_entity.type
_entity.pdbx_description
1 polymer ?
#
loop_
_entity_poly.entity_id
_entity_poly.type
_entity_poly.pdbx_seq_one_letter_code
_entity_poly.pdbx_strand_id
1 'polypeptide(L)'
;MFRTAFVFCLTVTVFGAAAVPLAAENAKEAKNTIDCTICHLFISIVEANMGLSLSNVQAIANPECHVMGPFMSECTNFIQVNGPSCYQKIHSGANANSACSQWC
;
A
#
# COMPACT_ATOMS: atom_id res chain seq x y z
N MET A 1 52.68 15.41 8.76
CA MET A 1 52.78 16.19 10.02
C MET A 1 51.62 15.76 10.93
N PHE A 2 51.96 15.28 12.14
CA PHE A 2 51.18 15.11 13.39
C PHE A 2 49.71 14.60 13.32
N ARG A 3 49.43 13.34 13.69
CA ARG A 3 49.26 12.76 15.06
C ARG A 3 48.01 13.25 15.80
N THR A 4 47.06 12.34 16.00
CA THR A 4 46.47 12.07 17.32
C THR A 4 45.95 10.63 17.38
N ALA A 5 46.58 9.86 18.26
CA ALA A 5 46.14 8.56 18.71
C ALA A 5 45.03 8.73 19.74
N PHE A 6 43.99 7.90 19.66
CA PHE A 6 43.14 7.56 20.81
C PHE A 6 43.01 6.04 20.88
N VAL A 7 44.01 5.48 21.56
CA VAL A 7 43.91 4.28 22.39
C VAL A 7 42.90 4.59 23.51
N PHE A 8 42.32 3.53 24.12
CA PHE A 8 41.29 3.51 25.17
C PHE A 8 39.85 3.54 24.61
N CYS A 9 38.92 2.66 24.99
CA CYS A 9 38.84 1.86 26.21
C CYS A 9 37.90 0.66 25.97
N LEU A 10 38.26 -0.49 26.53
CA LEU A 10 37.38 -1.60 26.84
C LEU A 10 36.23 -1.10 27.75
N THR A 11 35.13 -0.65 27.15
CA THR A 11 33.80 -0.72 27.78
C THR A 11 32.81 -1.02 26.67
N VAL A 12 32.55 -2.31 26.46
CA VAL A 12 31.25 -2.74 25.93
C VAL A 12 30.23 -2.37 27.00
N THR A 13 29.86 -1.10 27.06
CA THR A 13 28.61 -0.69 27.68
C THR A 13 27.54 -1.32 26.82
N VAL A 14 26.87 -2.32 27.41
CA VAL A 14 25.65 -2.92 26.89
C VAL A 14 24.72 -1.78 26.53
N PHE A 15 24.69 -1.41 25.24
CA PHE A 15 23.59 -0.63 24.71
C PHE A 15 22.39 -1.57 24.85
N GLY A 16 21.52 -1.23 25.82
CA GLY A 16 20.26 -1.91 26.02
C GLY A 16 19.61 -2.08 24.67
N ALA A 17 19.47 -3.33 24.25
CA ALA A 17 18.68 -3.70 23.10
C ALA A 17 17.24 -3.29 23.40
N ALA A 18 16.87 -2.07 23.02
CA ALA A 18 15.50 -1.79 22.69
C ALA A 18 15.20 -2.71 21.51
N ALA A 19 14.56 -3.86 21.79
CA ALA A 19 14.02 -4.75 20.79
C ALA A 19 12.99 -3.94 19.99
N VAL A 20 13.43 -3.30 18.92
CA VAL A 20 12.53 -2.70 17.94
C VAL A 20 11.74 -3.87 17.36
N PRO A 21 10.40 -3.88 17.45
CA PRO A 21 9.64 -5.05 17.06
C PRO A 21 9.70 -5.20 15.53
N LEU A 22 10.44 -6.20 15.05
CA LEU A 22 10.48 -6.62 13.64
C LEU A 22 9.08 -6.91 13.06
N ALA A 23 8.05 -7.05 13.89
CA ALA A 23 6.66 -7.25 13.47
C ALA A 23 6.04 -6.03 12.76
N ALA A 24 6.47 -4.81 13.07
CA ALA A 24 5.85 -3.60 12.51
C ALA A 24 6.26 -3.34 11.04
N GLU A 25 7.49 -3.71 10.68
CA GLU A 25 8.02 -3.46 9.34
C GLU A 25 7.40 -4.42 8.30
N ASN A 26 7.30 -5.71 8.63
CA ASN A 26 6.65 -6.73 7.80
C ASN A 26 5.16 -6.44 7.56
N ALA A 27 4.47 -5.86 8.54
CA ALA A 27 3.05 -5.51 8.40
C ALA A 27 2.82 -4.40 7.36
N LYS A 28 3.76 -3.46 7.23
CA LYS A 28 3.66 -2.37 6.25
C LYS A 28 3.86 -2.87 4.82
N GLU A 29 4.80 -3.78 4.61
CA GLU A 29 5.02 -4.41 3.29
C GLU A 29 3.84 -5.31 2.89
N ALA A 30 3.31 -6.11 3.82
CA ALA A 30 2.12 -6.92 3.58
C ALA A 30 0.90 -6.04 3.23
N LYS A 31 0.68 -4.94 3.96
CA LYS A 31 -0.40 -3.99 3.68
C LYS A 31 -0.26 -3.36 2.29
N ASN A 32 0.95 -2.96 1.90
CA ASN A 32 1.19 -2.40 0.57
C ASN A 32 0.88 -3.45 -0.52
N THR A 33 1.32 -4.69 -0.35
CA THR A 33 0.99 -5.78 -1.30
C THR A 33 -0.52 -6.00 -1.45
N ILE A 34 -1.26 -5.94 -0.34
CA ILE A 34 -2.73 -6.09 -0.34
C ILE A 34 -3.38 -4.88 -1.00
N ASP A 35 -2.99 -3.66 -0.64
CA ASP A 35 -3.51 -2.42 -1.23
C ASP A 35 -3.23 -2.36 -2.75
N CYS A 36 -2.06 -2.83 -3.20
CA CYS A 36 -1.71 -2.96 -4.61
C CYS A 36 -2.70 -3.88 -5.34
N THR A 37 -2.96 -5.05 -4.76
CA THR A 37 -3.86 -6.05 -5.33
C THR A 37 -5.28 -5.51 -5.43
N ILE A 38 -5.77 -4.84 -4.37
CA ILE A 38 -7.09 -4.20 -4.37
C ILE A 38 -7.17 -3.10 -5.42
N CYS A 39 -6.12 -2.29 -5.56
CA CYS A 39 -6.06 -1.24 -6.56
C CYS A 39 -6.21 -1.82 -7.98
N HIS A 40 -5.45 -2.87 -8.30
CA HIS A 40 -5.54 -3.53 -9.60
C HIS A 40 -6.92 -4.17 -9.86
N LEU A 41 -7.53 -4.76 -8.84
CA LEU A 41 -8.91 -5.25 -8.91
C LEU A 41 -9.88 -4.11 -9.24
N PHE A 42 -9.82 -3.02 -8.49
CA PHE A 42 -10.71 -1.87 -8.70
C PHE A 42 -10.52 -1.26 -10.09
N ILE A 43 -9.28 -1.09 -10.56
CA ILE A 43 -9.00 -0.55 -11.89
C ILE A 43 -9.55 -1.45 -12.99
N SER A 44 -9.41 -2.78 -12.85
CA SER A 44 -9.97 -3.71 -13.83
C SER A 44 -11.49 -3.51 -14.00
N ILE A 45 -12.18 -3.21 -12.89
CA ILE A 45 -13.62 -2.90 -12.90
C ILE A 45 -13.89 -1.52 -13.53
N VAL A 46 -13.06 -0.50 -13.24
CA VAL A 46 -13.16 0.83 -13.87
C VAL A 46 -13.01 0.71 -15.39
N GLU A 47 -11.97 0.00 -15.87
CA GLU A 47 -11.69 -0.18 -17.30
C GLU A 47 -12.81 -0.94 -18.01
N ALA A 48 -13.37 -1.96 -17.37
CA ALA A 48 -14.55 -2.68 -17.88
C ALA A 48 -15.82 -1.81 -17.92
N ASN A 49 -15.87 -0.70 -17.17
CA ASN A 49 -17.05 0.13 -16.97
C ASN A 49 -16.79 1.63 -17.21
N MET A 50 -15.92 1.98 -18.16
CA MET A 50 -15.51 3.37 -18.47
C MET A 50 -16.66 4.33 -18.82
N GLY A 51 -17.84 3.81 -19.16
CA GLY A 51 -19.03 4.63 -19.41
C GLY A 51 -19.84 5.00 -18.16
N LEU A 52 -19.48 4.47 -16.98
CA LEU A 52 -20.22 4.63 -15.74
C LEU A 52 -19.61 5.72 -14.84
N SER A 53 -20.47 6.34 -14.02
CA SER A 53 -20.02 7.24 -12.96
C SER A 53 -19.24 6.48 -11.88
N LEU A 54 -18.40 7.21 -11.14
CA LEU A 54 -17.67 6.67 -9.99
C LEU A 54 -18.59 5.93 -9.00
N SER A 55 -19.78 6.47 -8.70
CA SER A 55 -20.73 5.84 -7.78
C SER A 55 -21.19 4.46 -8.25
N ASN A 56 -21.43 4.32 -9.55
CA ASN A 56 -21.87 3.05 -10.14
C ASN A 56 -20.73 2.04 -10.17
N VAL A 57 -19.51 2.49 -10.49
CA VAL A 57 -18.31 1.63 -10.42
C VAL A 57 -18.03 1.17 -8.99
N GLN A 58 -18.14 2.04 -7.99
CA GLN A 58 -18.01 1.66 -6.58
C GLN A 58 -19.10 0.69 -6.14
N ALA A 59 -20.34 0.84 -6.63
CA ALA A 59 -21.43 -0.09 -6.35
C ALA A 59 -21.20 -1.48 -6.95
N ILE A 60 -20.50 -1.57 -8.08
CA ILE A 60 -20.07 -2.85 -8.69
C ILE A 60 -18.86 -3.42 -7.95
N ALA A 61 -17.89 -2.59 -7.58
CA ALA A 61 -16.63 -3.05 -7.01
C ALA A 61 -16.70 -3.47 -5.54
N ASN A 62 -17.56 -2.85 -4.73
CA ASN A 62 -17.69 -3.21 -3.31
C ASN A 62 -18.13 -4.67 -3.10
N PRO A 63 -19.12 -5.22 -3.84
CA PRO A 63 -19.43 -6.65 -3.79
C PRO A 63 -18.22 -7.53 -4.12
N GLU A 64 -17.46 -7.20 -5.18
CA GLU A 64 -16.30 -7.97 -5.64
C GLU A 64 -15.21 -8.11 -4.57
N CYS A 65 -15.18 -7.26 -3.54
CA CYS A 65 -14.28 -7.43 -2.40
C CYS A 65 -14.43 -8.77 -1.66
N HIS A 66 -15.51 -9.54 -1.88
CA HIS A 66 -15.66 -10.87 -1.31
C HIS A 66 -14.54 -11.83 -1.75
N VAL A 67 -13.95 -11.63 -2.94
CA VAL A 67 -12.86 -12.48 -3.46
C VAL A 67 -11.58 -12.33 -2.67
N MET A 68 -11.42 -11.23 -1.93
CA MET A 68 -10.26 -10.94 -1.08
C MET A 68 -10.28 -11.73 0.24
N GLY A 69 -11.36 -12.47 0.52
CA GLY A 69 -11.50 -13.32 1.70
C GLY A 69 -11.30 -12.54 3.00
N PRO A 70 -10.25 -12.82 3.79
CA PRO A 70 -9.99 -12.11 5.05
C PRO A 70 -9.76 -10.61 4.89
N PHE A 71 -9.39 -10.15 3.69
CA PHE A 71 -9.11 -8.73 3.40
C PHE A 71 -10.30 -7.97 2.79
N MET A 72 -11.52 -8.52 2.90
CA MET A 72 -12.73 -7.89 2.37
C MET A 72 -12.96 -6.48 2.95
N SER A 73 -12.70 -6.30 4.25
CA SER A 73 -12.87 -5.01 4.93
C SER A 73 -11.90 -3.97 4.40
N GLU A 74 -10.62 -4.37 4.26
CA GLU A 74 -9.54 -3.57 3.69
C GLU A 74 -9.86 -3.17 2.25
N CYS A 75 -10.39 -4.10 1.46
CA CYS A 75 -10.84 -3.83 0.09
C CYS A 75 -11.95 -2.79 0.04
N THR A 76 -12.99 -2.97 0.85
CA THR A 76 -14.13 -2.04 0.88
C THR A 76 -13.68 -0.65 1.32
N ASN A 77 -12.84 -0.58 2.34
CA ASN A 77 -12.26 0.66 2.82
C ASN A 77 -11.36 1.33 1.76
N PHE A 78 -10.53 0.55 1.05
CA PHE A 78 -9.72 1.07 -0.04
C PHE A 78 -10.58 1.66 -1.16
N ILE A 79 -11.64 0.97 -1.60
CA ILE A 79 -12.53 1.47 -2.66
C ILE A 79 -13.21 2.78 -2.26
N GLN A 80 -13.61 2.92 -0.99
CA GLN A 80 -14.18 4.16 -0.48
C GLN A 80 -13.15 5.30 -0.41
N VAL A 81 -11.96 5.04 0.12
CA VAL A 81 -10.97 6.08 0.42
C VAL A 81 -10.10 6.42 -0.79
N ASN A 82 -9.61 5.40 -1.51
CA ASN A 82 -8.63 5.53 -2.59
C ASN A 82 -9.24 5.33 -3.99
N GLY A 83 -10.38 4.64 -4.09
CA GLY A 83 -11.08 4.40 -5.35
C GLY A 83 -11.35 5.66 -6.19
N PRO A 84 -11.78 6.80 -5.62
CA PRO A 84 -11.98 8.03 -6.39
C PRO A 84 -10.71 8.52 -7.12
N SER A 85 -9.55 8.42 -6.46
CA SER A 85 -8.25 8.80 -7.04
C SER A 85 -7.84 7.86 -8.18
N CYS A 86 -8.03 6.55 -7.97
CA CYS A 86 -7.77 5.54 -9.01
C CYS A 86 -8.66 5.75 -10.24
N TYR A 87 -9.97 5.97 -10.03
CA TYR A 87 -10.94 6.22 -11.09
C TYR A 87 -10.58 7.45 -11.92
N GLN A 88 -10.19 8.56 -11.27
CA GLN A 88 -9.79 9.79 -11.96
C GLN A 88 -8.52 9.59 -12.79
N LYS A 89 -7.52 8.85 -12.27
CA LYS A 89 -6.29 8.56 -13.01
C LYS A 89 -6.57 7.78 -14.29
N ILE A 90 -7.41 6.76 -14.22
CA ILE A 90 -7.81 5.98 -15.41
C ILE A 90 -8.56 6.84 -16.43
N HIS A 91 -9.51 7.67 -15.99
CA HIS A 91 -10.22 8.59 -16.89
C HIS A 91 -9.32 9.67 -17.51
N SER A 92 -8.18 9.95 -16.87
CA SER A 92 -7.15 10.86 -17.39
C SER A 92 -6.17 10.16 -18.35
N GLY A 93 -6.38 8.89 -18.67
CA GLY A 93 -5.55 8.11 -19.60
C GLY A 93 -4.35 7.41 -18.95
N ALA A 94 -4.29 7.34 -17.63
CA ALA A 94 -3.27 6.53 -16.95
C ALA A 94 -3.56 5.03 -17.15
N ASN A 95 -2.51 4.21 -17.21
CA ASN A 95 -2.64 2.75 -17.18
C ASN A 95 -2.68 2.24 -15.73
N ALA A 96 -3.11 0.99 -15.53
CA ALA A 96 -3.24 0.37 -14.21
C ALA A 96 -1.99 0.50 -13.31
N ASN A 97 -0.79 0.21 -13.84
CA ASN A 97 0.46 0.29 -13.06
C ASN A 97 0.74 1.72 -12.58
N SER A 98 0.59 2.71 -13.46
CA SER A 98 0.79 4.12 -13.11
C SER A 98 -0.29 4.65 -12.16
N ALA A 99 -1.50 4.09 -12.25
CA ALA A 99 -2.60 4.47 -11.38
C ALA A 99 -2.45 3.87 -9.96
N CYS A 100 -1.90 2.65 -9.84
CA CYS A 100 -1.68 1.96 -8.58
C CYS A 100 -0.32 2.22 -7.91
N SER A 101 0.58 2.98 -8.54
CA SER A 101 1.99 3.10 -8.10
C SER A 101 2.19 3.59 -6.67
N GLN A 102 1.20 4.25 -6.06
CA GLN A 102 1.28 4.73 -4.67
C GLN A 102 1.04 3.62 -3.64
N TRP A 103 0.52 2.48 -4.09
CA TRP A 103 0.07 1.38 -3.27
C TRP A 103 0.80 0.06 -3.59
N CYS A 104 1.88 0.04 -4.38
CA CYS A 104 2.59 -1.17 -4.84
C CYS A 104 4.09 -1.28 -4.45
#